data_AF-A0A0L9VSM1-F1
#
_entry.id   AF-A0A0L9VSM1-F1
#
_cell.length_a   1.000
_cell.length_b   1.000
_cell.length_c   1.000
_cell.angle_alpha   90.00
_cell.angle_beta   90.00
_cell.angle_gamma   90.00
#
_symmetry.space_group_name_H-M   'P 1'
#
loop_
_entity.id
_entity.type
_entity.pdbx_description
1 polymer ?
#
loop_
_entity_poly.entity_id
_entity_poly.type
_entity_poly.pdbx_seq_one_letter_code
_entity_poly.pdbx_strand_id
1 'polypeptide(L)'
;MRQLHLHVISQDFESTQLKNKKHWNSFNTAFFRDSVDVMDEVSSDGKATLKDDDKLLSMELRCHRCRSAHPNIPRLKSHIRSCQSPFPAYLLQNGRLVHAPGEPRNSVQ
;
A
#
# COMPACT_ATOMS: atom_id res chain seq x y z
N MET A 1 -3.60 12.07 14.34
CA MET A 1 -2.70 13.19 13.99
C MET A 1 -3.49 14.21 13.18
N ARG A 2 -3.28 15.52 13.38
CA ARG A 2 -4.03 16.58 12.68
C ARG A 2 -3.21 17.32 11.61
N GLN A 3 -1.89 17.22 11.65
CA GLN A 3 -0.98 17.86 10.71
C GLN A 3 -0.63 16.91 9.55
N LEU A 4 -0.23 17.51 8.42
CA LEU A 4 0.33 16.79 7.29
C LEU A 4 1.60 16.06 7.72
N HIS A 5 1.71 14.80 7.33
CA HIS A 5 2.86 13.95 7.62
C HIS A 5 3.14 13.07 6.41
N LEU A 6 4.40 12.98 6.01
CA LEU A 6 4.86 12.11 4.94
C LEU A 6 5.49 10.87 5.57
N HIS A 7 5.08 9.69 5.12
CA HIS A 7 5.70 8.43 5.52
C HIS A 7 6.82 8.08 4.55
N VAL A 8 8.03 7.91 5.07
CA VAL A 8 9.15 7.28 4.36
C VAL A 8 9.38 5.93 5.02
N ILE A 9 9.03 4.85 4.32
CA ILE A 9 8.93 3.51 4.91
C ILE A 9 9.58 2.46 4.00
N SER A 10 10.37 1.57 4.60
CA SER A 10 10.98 0.45 3.92
C SER A 10 9.97 -0.69 3.67
N GLN A 11 10.19 -1.46 2.59
CA GLN A 11 9.25 -2.48 2.11
C GLN A 11 9.45 -3.88 2.73
N ASP A 12 10.28 -4.01 3.77
CA ASP A 12 10.44 -5.24 4.54
C ASP A 12 9.28 -5.44 5.54
N PHE A 13 8.72 -4.35 6.08
CA PHE A 13 7.68 -4.36 7.10
C PHE A 13 8.00 -5.26 8.32
N GLU A 14 9.29 -5.41 8.64
CA GLU A 14 9.77 -6.21 9.77
C GLU A 14 9.82 -5.37 11.05
N SER A 15 8.66 -5.25 11.72
CA SER A 15 8.55 -4.51 12.97
C SER A 15 7.70 -5.22 14.02
N THR A 16 8.09 -5.09 15.30
CA THR A 16 7.27 -5.53 16.45
C THR A 16 6.00 -4.69 16.63
N GLN A 17 5.94 -3.50 16.03
CA GLN A 17 4.79 -2.59 16.09
C GLN A 17 3.75 -2.84 14.99
N LEU A 18 4.07 -3.67 13.98
CA LEU A 18 3.09 -4.18 13.02
C LEU A 18 2.23 -5.27 13.69
N LYS A 19 1.14 -4.84 14.34
CA LYS A 19 0.36 -5.65 15.28
C LYS A 19 -1.00 -6.10 14.76
N ASN A 20 -1.65 -5.29 13.93
CA ASN A 20 -3.03 -5.53 13.52
C ASN A 20 -3.24 -5.29 12.02
N LYS A 21 -4.40 -5.71 11.53
CA LYS A 21 -4.79 -5.61 10.12
C LYS A 21 -4.80 -4.16 9.62
N LYS A 22 -5.24 -3.21 10.45
CA LYS A 22 -5.27 -1.78 10.11
C LYS A 22 -3.87 -1.23 9.84
N HIS A 23 -2.86 -1.60 10.65
CA HIS A 23 -1.48 -1.19 10.42
C HIS A 23 -0.94 -1.73 9.09
N TRP A 24 -1.27 -2.96 8.72
CA TRP A 24 -0.84 -3.52 7.44
C TRP A 24 -1.52 -2.81 6.26
N ASN A 25 -2.85 -2.77 6.30
CA ASN A 25 -3.65 -2.27 5.19
C ASN A 25 -3.48 -0.76 4.97
N SER A 26 -3.13 0.01 6.00
CA SER A 26 -2.86 1.45 5.85
C SER A 26 -1.64 1.76 4.98
N PHE A 27 -0.73 0.80 4.78
CA PHE A 27 0.46 0.97 3.93
C PHE A 27 0.43 0.10 2.66
N ASN A 28 -0.37 -0.97 2.63
CA ASN A 28 -0.34 -1.98 1.57
C ASN A 28 -1.65 -2.08 0.77
N THR A 29 -2.49 -1.05 0.86
CA THR A 29 -3.71 -0.87 0.06
C THR A 29 -3.74 0.56 -0.48
N ALA A 30 -4.73 0.87 -1.33
CA ALA A 30 -4.93 2.21 -1.86
C ALA A 30 -5.35 3.26 -0.80
N PHE A 31 -5.44 2.87 0.48
CA PHE A 31 -5.49 3.79 1.61
C PHE A 31 -4.18 4.59 1.72
N PHE A 32 -3.06 3.93 1.46
CA PHE A 32 -1.78 4.63 1.31
C PHE A 32 -1.82 5.42 0.00
N ARG A 33 -1.44 6.69 0.05
CA ARG A 33 -1.35 7.54 -1.13
C ARG A 33 0.11 7.78 -1.42
N ASP A 34 0.59 7.31 -2.57
CA ASP A 34 1.94 7.58 -3.00
C ASP A 34 2.15 9.09 -3.20
N SER A 35 3.31 9.57 -2.78
CA SER A 35 3.62 11.00 -2.86
C SER A 35 3.57 11.54 -4.28
N VAL A 36 3.99 10.73 -5.26
CA VAL A 36 3.93 11.06 -6.69
C VAL A 36 2.50 11.40 -7.11
N ASP A 37 1.53 10.54 -6.77
CA ASP A 37 0.13 10.76 -7.15
C ASP A 37 -0.46 12.00 -6.47
N VAL A 38 -0.05 12.30 -5.23
CA VAL A 38 -0.50 13.51 -4.51
C VAL A 38 0.11 14.77 -5.12
N MET A 39 1.39 14.73 -5.52
CA MET A 39 2.06 15.84 -6.20
C MET A 39 1.43 16.11 -7.56
N ASP A 40 1.08 15.07 -8.31
CA ASP A 40 0.39 15.19 -9.60
C ASP A 40 -1.00 15.84 -9.43
N GLU A 41 -1.82 15.36 -8.49
CA GLU A 41 -3.15 15.94 -8.17
C GLU A 41 -3.04 17.42 -7.77
N VAL A 42 -2.09 17.77 -6.91
CA VAL A 42 -1.91 19.18 -6.49
C VAL A 42 -1.44 20.04 -7.66
N SER A 43 -0.58 19.51 -8.53
CA SER A 43 -0.08 20.25 -9.69
C SER A 43 -1.17 20.48 -10.75
N SER A 44 -2.07 19.52 -10.96
CA SER A 44 -3.16 19.63 -11.94
C SER A 44 -4.39 20.37 -11.40
N ASP A 45 -4.80 20.06 -10.16
CA ASP A 45 -6.11 20.45 -9.63
C ASP A 45 -5.99 21.52 -8.53
N GLY A 46 -4.77 21.89 -8.13
CA GLY A 46 -4.48 22.85 -7.06
C GLY A 46 -4.77 22.31 -5.66
N LYS A 47 -5.15 21.04 -5.52
CA LYS A 47 -5.51 20.41 -4.24
C LYS A 47 -5.33 18.89 -4.29
N ALA A 48 -5.10 18.30 -3.13
CA ALA A 48 -5.14 16.84 -2.96
C ALA A 48 -6.58 16.37 -2.68
N THR A 49 -6.98 15.24 -3.27
CA THR A 49 -8.28 14.63 -2.99
C THR A 49 -8.21 13.77 -1.74
N LEU A 50 -8.98 14.12 -0.71
CA LEU A 50 -9.17 13.29 0.48
C LEU A 50 -10.22 12.21 0.19
N LYS A 51 -9.78 10.95 0.17
CA LYS A 51 -10.67 9.78 0.04
C LYS A 51 -10.93 9.21 1.43
N ASP A 52 -12.20 9.16 1.82
CA ASP A 52 -12.62 8.43 3.03
C ASP A 52 -12.95 6.99 2.64
N ASP A 53 -11.91 6.15 2.65
CA ASP A 53 -11.99 4.76 2.23
C ASP A 53 -11.57 3.83 3.38
N ASP A 54 -12.12 4.06 4.58
CA ASP A 54 -11.85 3.27 5.79
C ASP A 54 -12.15 1.76 5.60
N LYS A 55 -13.00 1.40 4.64
CA LYS A 55 -13.22 0.00 4.20
C LYS A 55 -11.94 -0.70 3.73
N LEU A 56 -10.96 0.05 3.20
CA LEU A 56 -9.67 -0.50 2.76
C LEU A 56 -8.85 -1.02 3.95
N LEU A 57 -9.03 -0.42 5.14
CA LEU A 57 -8.33 -0.83 6.34
C LEU A 57 -8.78 -2.20 6.88
N SER A 58 -9.98 -2.66 6.52
CA SER A 58 -10.54 -3.95 6.95
C SER A 58 -10.42 -5.07 5.91
N MET A 59 -9.87 -4.77 4.73
CA MET A 59 -9.65 -5.74 3.66
C MET A 59 -8.84 -6.97 4.09
N GLU A 60 -8.95 -8.02 3.30
CA GLU A 60 -8.15 -9.23 3.45
C GLU A 60 -6.65 -8.90 3.45
N LEU A 61 -5.89 -9.54 4.36
CA LEU A 61 -4.45 -9.37 4.45
C LEU A 61 -3.79 -10.06 3.26
N ARG A 62 -3.16 -9.27 2.39
CA ARG A 62 -2.45 -9.78 1.22
C ARG A 62 -0.98 -9.39 1.28
N CYS A 63 -0.11 -10.33 0.92
CA CYS A 63 1.32 -10.04 0.73
C CYS A 63 1.50 -8.96 -0.35
N HIS A 64 2.37 -7.99 -0.13
CA HIS A 64 2.64 -6.92 -1.10
C HIS A 64 3.46 -7.37 -2.30
N ARG A 65 4.08 -8.55 -2.23
CA ARG A 65 4.83 -9.18 -3.32
C ARG A 65 3.95 -10.13 -4.12
N CYS A 66 3.61 -11.29 -3.56
CA CYS A 66 2.90 -12.35 -4.28
C CYS A 66 1.36 -12.28 -4.21
N ARG A 67 0.79 -11.33 -3.46
CA ARG A 67 -0.67 -11.14 -3.28
C ARG A 67 -1.42 -12.29 -2.61
N SER A 68 -0.73 -13.30 -2.06
CA SER A 68 -1.34 -14.37 -1.28
C SER A 68 -2.11 -13.83 -0.08
N ALA A 69 -3.27 -14.40 0.17
CA ALA A 69 -4.10 -14.06 1.32
C ALA A 69 -3.60 -14.75 2.60
N HIS A 70 -3.69 -14.05 3.73
CA HIS A 70 -3.32 -14.57 5.04
C HIS A 70 -4.43 -14.30 6.06
N PRO A 71 -4.68 -15.23 6.99
CA PRO A 71 -5.79 -15.09 7.93
C PRO A 71 -5.49 -14.11 9.07
N ASN A 72 -4.20 -13.85 9.37
CA ASN A 72 -3.78 -13.00 10.48
C ASN A 72 -2.36 -12.43 10.27
N ILE A 73 -2.01 -11.42 11.07
CA ILE A 73 -0.71 -10.74 11.02
C ILE A 73 0.47 -11.68 11.29
N PRO A 74 0.45 -12.59 12.28
CA PRO A 74 1.56 -13.52 12.48
C PRO A 74 1.88 -14.38 11.25
N ARG A 75 0.86 -14.95 10.59
CA ARG A 75 1.06 -15.73 9.36
C ARG A 75 1.56 -14.87 8.20
N LEU A 76 1.06 -13.65 8.07
CA LEU A 76 1.53 -12.71 7.07
C LEU A 76 3.01 -12.34 7.29
N LYS A 77 3.41 -12.00 8.52
CA LYS A 77 4.81 -11.66 8.84
C LYS A 77 5.76 -12.82 8.58
N SER A 78 5.35 -14.04 8.95
CA SER A 78 6.11 -15.26 8.65
C SER A 78 6.32 -15.43 7.14
N HIS A 79 5.27 -15.19 6.36
CA HIS A 79 5.34 -15.25 4.90
C HIS A 79 6.27 -14.18 4.31
N ILE A 80 6.13 -12.91 4.71
CA ILE A 80 6.93 -11.80 4.14
C ILE A 80 8.44 -12.04 4.30
N ARG A 81 8.87 -12.57 5.45
CA ARG A 81 10.28 -12.90 5.73
C ARG A 81 10.91 -13.88 4.75
N SER A 82 10.09 -14.72 4.11
CA SER A 82 10.55 -15.77 3.18
C SER A 82 10.03 -15.58 1.75
N CYS A 83 9.22 -14.55 1.50
CA CYS A 83 8.62 -14.32 0.20
C CYS A 83 9.65 -13.76 -0.79
N GLN A 84 10.06 -14.59 -1.73
CA GLN A 84 11.02 -14.24 -2.78
C GLN A 84 10.37 -13.75 -4.07
N SER A 85 9.03 -13.68 -4.12
CA SER A 85 8.34 -13.15 -5.29
C SER A 85 8.77 -11.70 -5.54
N PRO A 86 8.95 -11.30 -6.81
CA PRO A 86 9.20 -9.91 -7.14
C PRO A 86 8.01 -9.06 -6.71
N PHE A 87 8.24 -7.76 -6.53
CA PHE A 87 7.12 -6.83 -6.45
C PHE A 87 6.36 -6.87 -7.79
N PRO A 88 5.02 -6.78 -7.76
CA PRO A 88 4.26 -6.65 -8.98
C PRO A 88 4.77 -5.49 -9.82
N ALA A 89 4.99 -5.71 -11.12
CA ALA A 89 5.61 -4.73 -12.00
C ALA A 89 4.87 -3.37 -12.00
N TYR A 90 3.53 -3.41 -11.89
CA TYR A 90 2.70 -2.21 -11.83
C TYR A 90 2.91 -1.38 -10.55
N LEU A 91 3.40 -1.98 -9.46
CA LEU A 91 3.79 -1.22 -8.27
C LEU A 91 5.12 -0.52 -8.51
N LEU A 92 6.08 -1.18 -9.14
CA LEU A 92 7.41 -0.61 -9.38
C LEU A 92 7.44 0.49 -10.45
N GLN A 93 6.41 0.58 -11.30
CA GLN A 93 6.33 1.62 -12.32
C GLN A 93 6.21 3.01 -11.69
N ASN A 94 7.09 3.92 -12.11
CA ASN A 94 7.13 5.32 -11.69
C ASN A 94 7.36 5.56 -10.17
N GLY A 95 7.99 4.61 -9.48
CA GLY A 95 8.35 4.78 -8.07
C GLY A 95 7.16 4.73 -7.11
N ARG A 96 6.08 4.06 -7.50
CA ARG A 96 4.89 3.85 -6.67
C ARG A 96 5.07 2.63 -5.76
N LEU A 97 4.25 2.54 -4.73
CA LEU A 97 4.22 1.41 -3.79
C LEU A 97 2.84 0.75 -3.76
N VAL A 98 1.81 1.51 -4.10
CA VAL A 98 0.43 1.02 -4.23
C VAL A 98 -0.21 1.57 -5.50
N HIS A 99 -1.25 0.89 -5.97
CA HIS A 99 -1.98 1.33 -7.15
C HIS A 99 -3.00 2.41 -6.76
N ALA A 100 -3.00 3.52 -7.50
CA ALA A 100 -4.03 4.55 -7.38
C ALA A 100 -5.43 3.95 -7.65
N PRO A 101 -6.45 4.23 -6.82
CA PRO A 101 -7.81 3.81 -7.10
C PRO A 101 -8.35 4.57 -8.32
N GLY A 102 -8.59 3.85 -9.42
CA GLY A 102 -9.20 4.37 -10.65
C GLY A 102 -8.35 4.20 -11.91
N GLU A 103 -7.08 3.84 -11.79
CA GLU A 103 -6.28 3.47 -12.96
C GLU A 103 -6.70 2.08 -13.48
N PRO A 104 -6.83 1.90 -14.80
CA PRO A 104 -7.13 0.60 -15.37
C PRO A 104 -6.00 -0.37 -15.03
N ARG A 105 -6.35 -1.58 -14.58
CA ARG A 105 -5.41 -2.70 -14.50
C ARG A 105 -4.95 -3.00 -15.92
N ASN A 106 -3.86 -2.36 -16.35
CA ASN A 106 -3.21 -2.77 -17.58
C ASN A 106 -2.81 -4.23 -17.40
N SER A 107 -3.54 -5.07 -18.11
CA SER A 107 -3.26 -6.49 -18.22
C SER A 107 -1.97 -6.57 -19.01
N VAL A 108 -0.86 -6.79 -18.33
CA VAL A 108 0.39 -7.13 -19.00
C VAL A 108 0.12 -8.46 -19.68
N GLN A 109 0.04 -8.42 -21.02
CA GLN A 109 0.14 -9.60 -21.88
C GLN A 109 1.52 -10.25 -21.70
#